data_AF-A0A357CSL9-F1
#
_entry.id   AF-A0A357CSL9-F1
#
_cell.length_a   1.000
_cell.length_b   1.000
_cell.length_c   1.000
_cell.angle_alpha   90.00
_cell.angle_beta   90.00
_cell.angle_gamma   90.00
#
_symmetry.space_group_name_H-M   'P 1'
#
loop_
_entity.id
_entity.type
_entity.pdbx_description
1 polymer ?
#
loop_
_entity_poly.entity_id
_entity_poly.type
_entity_poly.pdbx_seq_one_letter_code
_entity_poly.pdbx_strand_id
1 'polypeptide(L)'
;MKRLYFISKAIIITVLVIIAISGNENVITEGKEQQDNIEIVFGVVIVNGQPKCIDPNYFEVPDVVMSENFKQKMNSEIIKAGRLSFLTEPKLLVYDIKKDQPGFLLRNTKRELKYKVENQTLYVSDDGIEWEAVKFKVVNDQPHKDKDEPFVTIYWVVYLECRWFKGEYEIFSIPNA
;
A
#
# COMPACT_ATOMS: atom_id res chain seq x y z
N MET A 1 -67.64 39.34 18.88
CA MET A 1 -66.66 38.24 19.07
C MET A 1 -66.33 37.49 17.77
N LYS A 2 -65.97 38.18 16.68
CA LYS A 2 -65.50 37.53 15.43
C LYS A 2 -64.20 38.11 14.86
N ARG A 3 -63.73 39.29 15.33
CA ARG A 3 -62.47 39.90 14.88
C ARG A 3 -61.22 39.45 15.65
N LEU A 4 -61.31 39.11 16.93
CA LEU A 4 -60.16 38.61 17.70
C LEU A 4 -59.76 37.17 17.34
N TYR A 5 -60.68 36.35 16.81
CA TYR A 5 -60.43 34.95 16.47
C TYR A 5 -59.67 34.78 15.14
N PHE A 6 -59.67 35.81 14.28
CA PHE A 6 -58.96 35.79 13.01
C PHE A 6 -57.48 36.19 13.15
N ILE A 7 -57.16 37.07 14.09
CA ILE A 7 -55.78 37.54 14.30
C ILE A 7 -54.92 36.43 14.94
N SER A 8 -55.49 35.62 15.84
CA SER A 8 -54.77 34.49 16.45
C SER A 8 -54.47 33.36 15.48
N LYS A 9 -55.35 33.08 14.50
CA LYS A 9 -55.09 32.07 13.45
C LYS A 9 -54.03 32.51 12.44
N ALA A 10 -53.97 33.80 12.10
CA ALA A 10 -52.96 34.30 11.17
C ALA A 10 -51.54 34.20 11.75
N ILE A 11 -51.35 34.53 13.03
CA ILE A 11 -50.04 34.48 13.71
C ILE A 11 -49.54 33.04 13.84
N ILE A 12 -50.41 32.07 14.14
CA ILE A 12 -50.02 30.65 14.26
C ILE A 12 -49.58 30.08 12.90
N ILE A 13 -50.21 30.48 11.79
CA ILE A 13 -49.82 30.01 10.45
C ILE A 13 -48.47 30.61 10.03
N THR A 14 -48.20 31.88 10.37
CA THR A 14 -46.89 32.50 10.04
C THR A 14 -45.73 31.88 10.83
N VAL A 15 -45.94 31.51 12.10
CA VAL A 15 -44.93 30.83 12.93
C VAL A 15 -44.65 29.40 12.41
N LEU A 16 -45.67 28.67 11.95
CA LEU A 16 -45.50 27.33 11.38
C LEU A 16 -44.75 27.34 10.03
N VAL A 17 -44.94 28.39 9.21
CA VAL A 17 -44.21 28.52 7.93
C VAL A 17 -42.74 28.87 8.15
N ILE A 18 -42.40 29.66 9.18
CA ILE A 18 -41.00 29.96 9.51
C ILE A 18 -40.28 28.70 10.02
N ILE A 19 -40.95 27.84 10.81
CA ILE A 19 -40.37 26.57 11.29
C ILE A 19 -40.19 25.56 10.13
N ALA A 20 -41.08 25.57 9.13
CA ALA A 20 -40.94 24.72 7.95
C ALA A 20 -39.83 25.20 6.99
N ILE A 21 -39.54 26.51 6.93
CA ILE A 21 -38.44 27.06 6.13
C ILE A 21 -37.10 26.89 6.86
N SER A 22 -37.06 26.98 8.20
CA SER A 22 -35.84 26.71 9.00
C SER A 22 -35.50 25.23 9.15
N GLY A 23 -36.41 24.33 8.77
CA GLY A 23 -36.18 22.87 8.73
C GLY A 23 -35.71 22.35 7.37
N ASN A 24 -35.53 23.24 6.38
CA ASN A 24 -35.12 22.88 5.01
C ASN A 24 -33.76 23.47 4.64
N GLU A 25 -32.93 23.80 5.64
CA GLU A 25 -31.50 23.55 5.49
C GLU A 25 -31.35 22.03 5.56
N ASN A 26 -31.58 21.36 4.41
CA ASN A 26 -30.75 20.23 4.09
C ASN A 26 -29.34 20.77 4.20
N VAL A 27 -28.76 20.56 5.38
CA VAL A 27 -27.34 20.48 5.59
C VAL A 27 -26.89 19.55 4.48
N ILE A 28 -26.43 20.16 3.39
CA ILE A 28 -25.41 19.58 2.55
C ILE A 28 -24.28 19.46 3.56
N THR A 29 -24.27 18.34 4.31
CA THR A 29 -23.02 17.73 4.67
C THR A 29 -22.43 17.43 3.31
N GLU A 30 -21.71 18.43 2.78
CA GLU A 30 -20.40 18.19 2.24
C GLU A 30 -19.79 17.29 3.31
N GLY A 31 -19.99 15.98 3.15
CA GLY A 31 -19.09 15.02 3.72
C GLY A 31 -17.77 15.54 3.19
N LYS A 32 -17.01 16.23 4.04
CA LYS A 32 -15.62 16.52 3.77
C LYS A 32 -15.11 15.15 3.39
N GLU A 33 -14.91 14.91 2.09
CA GLU A 33 -14.15 13.76 1.64
C GLU A 33 -12.91 13.85 2.50
N GLN A 34 -12.78 12.88 3.40
CA GLN A 34 -11.70 12.88 4.35
C GLN A 34 -10.48 12.72 3.47
N GLN A 35 -9.82 13.84 3.16
CA GLN A 35 -8.76 13.87 2.19
C GLN A 35 -7.65 13.02 2.80
N ASP A 36 -7.48 11.83 2.25
CA ASP A 36 -6.46 10.90 2.70
C ASP A 36 -5.11 11.62 2.65
N ASN A 37 -4.41 11.70 3.77
CA ASN A 37 -3.03 12.12 3.76
C ASN A 37 -2.20 10.94 3.24
N ILE A 38 -1.71 11.05 2.00
CA ILE A 38 -0.92 10.03 1.33
C ILE A 38 0.54 10.48 1.27
N GLU A 39 1.41 9.68 1.88
CA GLU A 39 2.85 9.87 1.88
C GLU A 39 3.52 8.60 1.32
N ILE A 40 4.67 8.73 0.67
CA ILE A 40 5.47 7.59 0.19
C ILE A 40 6.86 7.69 0.80
N VAL A 41 7.23 6.69 1.59
CA VAL A 41 8.49 6.67 2.35
C VAL A 41 9.27 5.42 1.96
N PHE A 42 10.36 5.62 1.19
CA PHE A 42 11.16 4.52 0.62
C PHE A 42 10.31 3.47 -0.10
N GLY A 43 9.33 3.92 -0.89
CA GLY A 43 8.41 3.08 -1.64
C GLY A 43 7.35 2.34 -0.83
N VAL A 44 7.17 2.64 0.46
CA VAL A 44 5.95 2.24 1.20
C VAL A 44 4.93 3.37 1.14
N VAL A 45 3.71 3.06 0.69
CA VAL A 45 2.58 4.00 0.67
C VAL A 45 1.95 4.04 2.05
N ILE A 46 1.88 5.23 2.64
CA ILE A 46 1.34 5.51 3.97
C ILE A 46 0.09 6.37 3.79
N VAL A 47 -1.03 5.91 4.34
CA VAL A 47 -2.33 6.59 4.25
C VAL A 47 -2.83 6.87 5.65
N ASN A 48 -2.99 8.14 5.98
CA ASN A 48 -3.37 8.61 7.32
C ASN A 48 -2.44 8.02 8.41
N GLY A 49 -1.13 7.99 8.12
CA GLY A 49 -0.10 7.46 9.03
C GLY A 49 -0.02 5.94 9.11
N GLN A 50 -0.76 5.20 8.27
CA GLN A 50 -0.76 3.73 8.26
C GLN A 50 -0.22 3.18 6.94
N PRO A 51 0.75 2.26 6.95
CA PRO A 51 1.27 1.66 5.72
C PRO A 51 0.21 0.77 5.06
N LYS A 52 0.04 0.90 3.73
CA LYS A 52 -1.01 0.22 2.95
C LYS A 52 -0.50 -0.76 1.91
N CYS A 53 0.52 -0.35 1.15
CA CYS A 53 1.15 -1.18 0.14
C CYS A 53 2.58 -0.69 -0.12
N ILE A 54 3.27 -1.36 -1.05
CA ILE A 54 4.47 -0.82 -1.67
C ILE A 54 4.12 -0.18 -3.01
N ASP A 55 4.78 0.92 -3.34
CA ASP A 55 4.85 1.49 -4.69
C ASP A 55 6.30 1.40 -5.19
N PRO A 56 6.61 0.37 -6.01
CA PRO A 56 7.97 0.13 -6.48
C PRO A 56 8.55 1.25 -7.35
N ASN A 57 7.73 2.16 -7.87
CA ASN A 57 8.22 3.31 -8.65
C ASN A 57 9.00 4.32 -7.79
N TYR A 58 8.90 4.20 -6.46
CA TYR A 58 9.56 5.06 -5.48
C TYR A 58 10.65 4.31 -4.70
N PHE A 59 11.08 3.13 -5.17
CA PHE A 59 12.26 2.48 -4.63
C PHE A 59 13.54 3.17 -5.13
N GLU A 60 14.51 3.34 -4.23
CA GLU A 60 15.86 3.76 -4.60
C GLU A 60 16.59 2.65 -5.37
N VAL A 61 16.46 1.40 -4.88
CA VAL A 61 16.95 0.20 -5.54
C VAL A 61 15.73 -0.61 -6.00
N PRO A 62 15.62 -0.99 -7.29
CA PRO A 62 14.44 -1.69 -7.81
C PRO A 62 14.24 -3.11 -7.23
N ASP A 63 15.23 -3.61 -6.49
CA ASP A 63 15.23 -4.94 -5.92
C ASP A 63 14.75 -4.95 -4.48
N VAL A 64 13.94 -5.96 -4.15
CA VAL A 64 13.71 -6.39 -2.77
C VAL A 64 14.14 -7.83 -2.61
N VAL A 65 14.82 -8.13 -1.51
CA VAL A 65 15.42 -9.44 -1.24
C VAL A 65 14.78 -10.04 -0.01
N MET A 66 14.54 -11.35 -0.04
CA MET A 66 13.93 -12.04 1.09
C MET A 66 14.83 -11.95 2.33
N SER A 67 14.24 -11.58 3.46
CA SER A 67 14.97 -11.28 4.68
C SER A 67 15.72 -12.48 5.23
N GLU A 68 16.89 -12.24 5.83
CA GLU A 68 17.73 -13.30 6.36
C GLU A 68 17.01 -14.12 7.45
N ASN A 69 16.30 -13.42 8.34
CA ASN A 69 15.50 -14.05 9.40
C ASN A 69 14.41 -14.98 8.85
N PHE A 70 13.82 -14.65 7.69
CA PHE A 70 12.79 -15.48 7.06
C PHE A 70 13.41 -16.66 6.30
N LYS A 71 14.49 -16.44 5.55
CA LYS A 71 15.24 -17.51 4.85
C LYS A 71 15.75 -18.58 5.82
N GLN A 72 16.25 -18.19 6.99
CA GLN A 72 16.78 -19.14 7.98
C GLN A 72 15.76 -20.16 8.47
N LYS A 73 14.47 -19.78 8.52
CA LYS A 73 13.35 -20.65 8.91
C LYS A 73 12.99 -21.69 7.85
N MET A 74 13.50 -21.56 6.62
CA MET A 74 13.21 -22.49 5.53
C MET A 74 14.19 -23.67 5.52
N ASN A 75 13.68 -24.88 5.23
CA ASN A 75 14.48 -26.11 5.17
C ASN A 75 15.12 -26.38 3.79
N SER A 76 14.92 -25.48 2.81
CA SER A 76 15.41 -25.65 1.43
C SER A 76 16.68 -24.84 1.19
N GLU A 77 17.62 -25.40 0.43
CA GLU A 77 18.80 -24.68 -0.07
C GLU A 77 18.43 -23.68 -1.17
N ILE A 78 17.35 -23.93 -1.90
CA ILE A 78 16.80 -23.00 -2.89
C ILE A 78 15.63 -22.25 -2.25
N ILE A 79 15.74 -20.94 -2.20
CA ILE A 79 14.69 -20.04 -1.73
C ILE A 79 13.84 -19.62 -2.94
N LYS A 80 12.59 -20.04 -2.95
CA LYS A 80 11.64 -19.67 -4.00
C LYS A 80 11.28 -18.20 -3.91
N ALA A 81 11.28 -17.51 -5.05
CA ALA A 81 10.98 -16.07 -5.12
C ALA A 81 11.80 -15.24 -4.09
N GLY A 82 13.07 -15.58 -3.90
CA GLY A 82 13.92 -14.94 -2.91
C GLY A 82 14.40 -13.55 -3.31
N ARG A 83 14.28 -13.16 -4.58
CA ARG A 83 14.50 -11.78 -5.04
C ARG A 83 13.42 -11.37 -6.02
N LEU A 84 12.88 -10.17 -5.81
CA LEU A 84 11.91 -9.52 -6.69
C LEU A 84 12.55 -8.24 -7.22
N SER A 85 12.60 -8.07 -8.54
CA SER A 85 13.13 -6.87 -9.20
C SER A 85 12.00 -6.12 -9.91
N PHE A 86 11.65 -4.93 -9.45
CA PHE A 86 10.62 -4.07 -10.01
C PHE A 86 11.24 -3.03 -10.96
N LEU A 87 11.01 -3.19 -12.26
CA LEU A 87 11.60 -2.38 -13.33
C LEU A 87 10.61 -1.37 -13.89
N THR A 88 11.14 -0.29 -14.48
CA THR A 88 10.44 0.91 -14.95
C THR A 88 9.45 0.72 -16.13
N GLU A 89 9.46 -0.43 -16.80
CA GLU A 89 8.44 -0.81 -17.79
C GLU A 89 7.41 -1.78 -17.16
N PRO A 90 6.57 -1.28 -16.24
CA PRO A 90 6.03 -1.97 -15.05
C PRO A 90 6.19 -3.50 -15.06
N LYS A 91 7.44 -3.93 -14.88
CA LYS A 91 7.86 -5.33 -15.04
C LYS A 91 8.45 -5.82 -13.74
N LEU A 92 7.89 -6.89 -13.22
CA LEU A 92 8.38 -7.58 -12.04
C LEU A 92 9.09 -8.86 -12.45
N LEU A 93 10.38 -8.96 -12.11
CA LEU A 93 11.14 -10.20 -12.26
C LEU A 93 11.18 -10.93 -10.92
N VAL A 94 10.78 -12.19 -10.91
CA VAL A 94 10.83 -13.05 -9.74
C VAL A 94 11.91 -14.10 -9.97
N TYR A 95 12.88 -14.16 -9.06
CA TYR A 95 13.98 -15.12 -9.10
C TYR A 95 13.99 -15.99 -7.85
N ASP A 96 14.34 -17.26 -8.05
CA ASP A 96 14.81 -18.10 -6.96
C ASP A 96 16.29 -17.75 -6.69
N ILE A 97 16.71 -17.91 -5.44
CA ILE A 97 18.09 -17.69 -5.01
C ILE A 97 18.58 -18.90 -4.23
N LYS A 98 19.90 -19.02 -4.10
CA LYS A 98 20.48 -19.96 -3.13
C LYS A 98 20.48 -19.33 -1.75
N LYS A 99 20.15 -20.11 -0.72
CA LYS A 99 20.07 -19.67 0.67
C LYS A 99 21.40 -19.12 1.18
N ASP A 100 22.52 -19.72 0.78
CA ASP A 100 23.88 -19.38 1.17
C ASP A 100 24.55 -18.35 0.24
N GLN A 101 23.94 -18.03 -0.91
CA GLN A 101 24.45 -17.07 -1.90
C GLN A 101 23.31 -16.16 -2.37
N PRO A 102 22.78 -15.26 -1.51
CA PRO A 102 21.60 -14.47 -1.83
C PRO A 102 21.80 -13.49 -3.00
N GLY A 103 23.04 -13.04 -3.23
CA GLY A 103 23.40 -12.24 -4.41
C GLY A 103 23.38 -13.04 -5.72
N PHE A 104 23.36 -14.38 -5.66
CA PHE A 104 23.36 -15.25 -6.83
C PHE A 104 21.94 -15.60 -7.27
N LEU A 105 21.50 -14.97 -8.36
CA LEU A 105 20.23 -15.25 -9.01
C LEU A 105 20.27 -16.58 -9.77
N LEU A 106 19.31 -17.46 -9.52
CA LEU A 106 19.08 -18.63 -10.37
C LEU A 106 18.35 -18.19 -11.65
N ARG A 107 19.10 -17.70 -12.63
CA ARG A 107 18.54 -17.06 -13.84
C ARG A 107 17.57 -17.95 -14.64
N ASN A 108 17.72 -19.27 -14.56
CA ASN A 108 16.83 -20.24 -15.20
C ASN A 108 15.45 -20.36 -14.53
N THR A 109 15.26 -19.82 -13.32
CA THR A 109 13.97 -19.81 -12.62
C THR A 109 13.23 -18.48 -12.80
N LYS A 110 13.75 -17.58 -13.64
CA LYS A 110 13.17 -16.25 -13.89
C LYS A 110 11.72 -16.39 -14.31
N ARG A 111 10.83 -15.73 -13.56
CA ARG A 111 9.46 -15.46 -13.98
C ARG A 111 9.30 -13.96 -14.20
N GLU A 112 8.69 -13.59 -15.32
CA GLU A 112 8.38 -12.20 -15.64
C GLU A 112 6.88 -11.98 -15.41
N LEU A 113 6.56 -10.92 -14.69
CA LEU A 113 5.21 -10.47 -14.36
C LEU A 113 5.10 -8.98 -14.70
N LYS A 114 3.87 -8.50 -14.79
CA LYS A 114 3.52 -7.08 -14.81
C LYS A 114 3.08 -6.66 -13.42
N TYR A 115 3.26 -5.38 -13.09
CA TYR A 115 2.72 -4.81 -11.85
C TYR A 115 2.05 -3.46 -12.09
N LYS A 116 1.13 -3.07 -11.21
CA LYS A 116 0.58 -1.70 -11.15
C LYS A 116 0.20 -1.35 -9.72
N VAL A 117 0.17 -0.07 -9.41
CA VAL A 117 -0.32 0.44 -8.13
C VAL A 117 -1.57 1.24 -8.41
N GLU A 118 -2.70 0.84 -7.80
CA GLU A 118 -4.00 1.46 -8.01
C GLU A 118 -4.78 1.42 -6.71
N ASN A 119 -5.44 2.52 -6.35
CA ASN A 119 -6.22 2.62 -5.10
C ASN A 119 -5.46 2.10 -3.87
N GLN A 120 -4.22 2.58 -3.69
CA GLN A 120 -3.36 2.26 -2.53
C GLN A 120 -3.07 0.75 -2.40
N THR A 121 -3.09 0.00 -3.50
CA THR A 121 -2.85 -1.45 -3.54
C THR A 121 -1.90 -1.79 -4.69
N LEU A 122 -0.92 -2.67 -4.42
CA LEU A 122 -0.07 -3.26 -5.46
C LEU A 122 -0.79 -4.45 -6.08
N TYR A 123 -0.88 -4.47 -7.40
CA TYR A 123 -1.39 -5.59 -8.18
C TYR A 123 -0.30 -6.18 -9.07
N VAL A 124 -0.37 -7.49 -9.28
CA VAL A 124 0.53 -8.24 -10.17
C VAL A 124 -0.26 -9.14 -11.12
N SER A 125 0.30 -9.37 -12.31
CA SER A 125 -0.33 -10.17 -13.37
C SER A 125 0.73 -10.83 -14.25
N ASP A 126 0.47 -12.01 -14.79
CA ASP A 126 1.35 -12.65 -15.79
C ASP A 126 1.00 -12.21 -17.22
N ASP A 127 -0.28 -11.91 -17.50
CA ASP A 127 -0.77 -11.54 -18.83
C ASP A 127 -1.15 -10.05 -18.99
N GLY A 128 -1.36 -9.34 -17.87
CA GLY A 128 -1.84 -7.95 -17.82
C GLY A 128 -3.35 -7.79 -17.93
N ILE A 129 -4.10 -8.88 -17.90
CA ILE A 129 -5.56 -8.95 -17.98
C ILE A 129 -6.12 -9.32 -16.60
N GLU A 130 -5.66 -10.44 -16.02
CA GLU A 130 -6.05 -10.86 -14.68
C GLU A 130 -5.08 -10.33 -13.63
N TRP A 131 -5.57 -9.45 -12.76
CA TRP A 131 -4.77 -8.78 -11.74
C TRP A 131 -5.07 -9.34 -10.36
N GLU A 132 -4.02 -9.75 -9.64
CA GLU A 132 -4.10 -10.19 -8.24
C GLU A 132 -3.52 -9.12 -7.32
N ALA A 133 -4.27 -8.76 -6.27
CA ALA A 133 -3.79 -7.88 -5.23
C ALA A 133 -2.71 -8.58 -4.38
N VAL A 134 -1.57 -7.92 -4.19
CA VAL A 134 -0.51 -8.38 -3.31
C VAL A 134 -0.89 -8.08 -1.86
N LYS A 135 -0.96 -9.12 -1.02
CA LYS A 135 -1.12 -8.92 0.42
C LYS A 135 0.15 -8.28 0.96
N PHE A 136 -0.03 -7.22 1.72
CA PHE A 136 1.06 -6.43 2.29
C PHE A 136 0.91 -6.32 3.81
N LYS A 137 2.03 -6.41 4.52
CA LYS A 137 2.11 -6.10 5.95
C LYS A 137 3.52 -5.61 6.29
N VAL A 138 3.64 -4.61 7.14
CA VAL A 138 4.95 -4.23 7.71
C VAL A 138 5.35 -5.21 8.82
N VAL A 139 6.57 -5.72 8.72
CA VAL A 139 7.21 -6.61 9.71
C VAL A 139 8.15 -5.81 10.61
N ASN A 140 8.94 -4.91 10.02
CA ASN A 140 9.83 -4.00 10.72
C ASN A 140 9.93 -2.68 9.94
N ASP A 141 9.82 -1.56 10.64
CA ASP A 141 9.90 -0.20 10.12
C ASP A 141 11.07 0.62 10.70
N GLN A 142 11.93 -0.04 11.48
CA GLN A 142 13.11 0.58 12.07
C GLN A 142 14.32 0.41 11.13
N PRO A 143 14.89 1.50 10.62
CA PRO A 143 16.07 1.42 9.77
C PRO A 143 17.24 0.76 10.48
N HIS A 144 17.91 -0.17 9.81
CA HIS A 144 19.08 -0.87 10.34
C HIS A 144 20.06 -1.22 9.22
N LYS A 145 21.28 -1.60 9.58
CA LYS A 145 22.28 -2.06 8.62
C LYS A 145 22.07 -3.54 8.34
N ASP A 146 22.31 -3.93 7.09
CA ASP A 146 22.44 -5.34 6.77
C ASP A 146 23.60 -5.94 7.58
N LYS A 147 23.42 -7.19 8.02
CA LYS A 147 24.36 -7.87 8.92
C LYS A 147 25.66 -8.25 8.21
N ASP A 148 25.55 -8.67 6.95
CA ASP A 148 26.65 -9.19 6.15
C ASP A 148 27.24 -8.10 5.23
N GLU A 149 26.43 -7.09 4.88
CA GLU A 149 26.81 -5.93 4.06
C GLU A 149 26.54 -4.59 4.81
N PRO A 150 27.35 -4.19 5.81
CA PRO A 150 27.04 -3.05 6.69
C PRO A 150 26.90 -1.67 6.02
N PHE A 151 27.28 -1.54 4.74
CA PHE A 151 27.04 -0.34 3.96
C PHE A 151 25.57 -0.23 3.51
N VAL A 152 24.88 -1.35 3.33
CA VAL A 152 23.46 -1.42 2.96
C VAL A 152 22.60 -0.99 4.13
N THR A 153 21.64 -0.10 3.88
CA THR A 153 20.63 0.31 4.87
C THR A 153 19.31 -0.34 4.51
N ILE A 154 18.74 -1.13 5.41
CA ILE A 154 17.40 -1.69 5.29
C ILE A 154 16.45 -0.70 5.97
N TYR A 155 15.51 -0.14 5.21
CA TYR A 155 14.51 0.80 5.72
C TYR A 155 13.26 0.10 6.21
N TRP A 156 12.84 -0.94 5.49
CA TRP A 156 11.63 -1.69 5.80
C TRP A 156 11.87 -3.18 5.61
N VAL A 157 11.26 -3.98 6.48
CA VAL A 157 10.98 -5.40 6.21
C VAL A 157 9.48 -5.53 6.04
N VAL A 158 9.05 -5.98 4.88
CA VAL A 158 7.64 -6.09 4.48
C VAL A 158 7.30 -7.51 4.13
N TYR A 159 6.16 -7.99 4.58
CA TYR A 159 5.59 -9.25 4.14
C TYR A 159 4.79 -9.02 2.86
N LEU A 160 5.10 -9.78 1.82
CA LEU A 160 4.42 -9.77 0.54
C LEU A 160 3.92 -11.17 0.20
N GLU A 161 2.66 -11.29 -0.26
CA GLU A 161 2.09 -12.57 -0.68
C GLU A 161 1.12 -12.41 -1.86
N CYS A 162 1.32 -13.25 -2.87
CA CYS A 162 0.39 -13.55 -3.96
C CYS A 162 0.64 -15.00 -4.44
N ARG A 163 -0.01 -15.45 -5.51
CA ARG A 163 0.22 -16.80 -6.06
C ARG A 163 1.64 -17.06 -6.55
N TRP A 164 2.42 -16.01 -6.87
CA TRP A 164 3.75 -16.16 -7.47
C TRP A 164 4.90 -16.03 -6.47
N PHE A 165 4.68 -15.37 -5.33
CA PHE A 165 5.70 -15.16 -4.29
C PHE A 165 5.06 -14.99 -2.91
N LYS A 166 5.80 -15.37 -1.86
CA LYS A 166 5.36 -15.29 -0.47
C LYS A 166 6.57 -15.21 0.45
N GLY A 167 6.70 -14.12 1.20
CA GLY A 167 7.78 -13.98 2.17
C GLY A 167 7.92 -12.59 2.78
N GLU A 168 8.90 -12.47 3.66
CA GLU A 168 9.36 -11.18 4.19
C GLU A 168 10.50 -10.68 3.32
N TYR A 169 10.42 -9.44 2.85
CA TYR A 169 11.35 -8.82 1.92
C TYR A 169 11.88 -7.51 2.49
N GLU A 170 13.16 -7.26 2.25
CA GLU A 170 13.87 -6.06 2.66
C GLU A 170 13.80 -5.02 1.55
N ILE A 171 13.36 -3.80 1.90
CA ILE A 171 13.49 -2.61 1.09
C ILE A 171 14.71 -1.85 1.61
N PHE A 172 15.71 -1.68 0.75
CA PHE A 172 17.02 -1.20 1.14
C PHE A 172 17.58 -0.17 0.18
N SER A 173 18.62 0.53 0.64
CA SER A 173 19.49 1.35 -0.19
C SER A 173 20.94 0.93 -0.09
N ILE A 174 21.67 1.19 -1.16
CA ILE A 174 23.11 1.01 -1.24
C ILE A 174 23.71 2.42 -1.46
N PRO A 175 24.61 2.89 -0.59
CA PRO A 175 25.22 4.21 -0.76
C PRO A 175 25.90 4.34 -2.14
N ASN A 176 25.51 5.36 -2.91
CA ASN A 176 26.03 5.68 -4.25
C ASN A 176 25.65 4.69 -5.37
N ALA A 177 24.53 3.98 -5.27
CA ALA A 177 24.00 3.13 -6.34
C ALA A 177 23.36 3.92 -7.49
#